data_AF-A0AAE4FF16-F1
#
_entry.id   AF-A0AAE4FF16-F1
#
_cell.length_a   1.000
_cell.length_b   1.000
_cell.length_c   1.000
_cell.angle_alpha   90.00
_cell.angle_beta   90.00
_cell.angle_gamma   90.00
#
_symmetry.space_group_name_H-M   'P 1'
#
loop_
_entity.id
_entity.type
_entity.pdbx_description
1 polymer ?
#
loop_
_entity_poly.entity_id
_entity_poly.type
_entity_poly.pdbx_seq_one_letter_code
_entity_poly.pdbx_strand_id
1 'polypeptide(L)'
;MMTNSYLEYFLTLLAWVVNNGLWSVLTSTGLFALPLVFKVLGIWLKVREEGEDEGNKGSLAIVRIENALYGAFVVILFCCVPLMEVSVSTLQFDTSRTKTCGTWTPVKPAESGYSGVVSSLDNQTAKIPLWWMLVHKLSKGVTQAAVASIPCRPDLRQVRFEVQHSNIKNPALAAALQDFTDDCYSRALYDWKAKDQGKTQDEKTLQDITWIGSATFMKGEYHQIQSRTPRAGFPWDADRDDGYANVNGNGYPTCYQWWNDANAGLLKLVKEQTDEGMWLRARAAMKLINKNSKEFEEAIVRRLVSPANLDVSGGRVYRGYGGNADMTVMNELARMGGVAGTSLASLGAFPAFDTMRQSLPMVQGLMLMAVYIMIPMVLMFSAYEFKTAITVTFVIFALNFLTFWWELARWIDSWMMEALYNSDTHSQWNMNGLQNTSDDVIMNLVMGTMFLVLPALWLTAFGWAGAKVGSELGNMTSNATSPAHSAGGKGGQLAEQAISKKVN
;
A
#
# COMPACT_ATOMS: atom_id res chain seq x y z
N MET A 1 17.79 -12.50 -11.99
CA MET A 1 17.71 -11.89 -10.63
C MET A 1 16.24 -11.84 -10.23
N MET A 2 15.93 -11.74 -8.92
CA MET A 2 14.54 -11.77 -8.42
C MET A 2 14.15 -10.40 -7.88
N THR A 3 12.93 -9.93 -8.16
CA THR A 3 12.42 -8.66 -7.61
C THR A 3 11.09 -8.85 -6.89
N ASN A 4 10.84 -7.98 -5.91
CA ASN A 4 9.66 -8.06 -5.03
C ASN A 4 8.53 -7.14 -5.47
N SER A 5 8.83 -6.16 -6.34
CA SER A 5 7.89 -5.18 -6.88
C SER A 5 8.10 -5.01 -8.39
N TYR A 6 7.02 -4.70 -9.11
CA TYR A 6 7.10 -4.35 -10.53
C TYR A 6 7.98 -3.12 -10.76
N LEU A 7 7.92 -2.13 -9.87
CA LEU A 7 8.77 -0.95 -10.01
C LEU A 7 10.26 -1.32 -9.86
N GLU A 8 10.59 -2.14 -8.87
CA GLU A 8 11.96 -2.63 -8.66
C GLU A 8 12.48 -3.39 -9.89
N TYR A 9 11.63 -4.18 -10.53
CA TYR A 9 11.97 -4.88 -11.77
C TYR A 9 12.50 -3.93 -12.85
N PHE A 10 11.84 -2.78 -13.09
CA PHE A 10 12.28 -1.80 -14.07
C PHE A 10 13.49 -0.99 -13.61
N LEU A 11 13.45 -0.52 -12.36
CA LEU A 11 14.46 0.36 -11.81
C LEU A 11 15.81 -0.34 -11.65
N THR A 12 15.83 -1.64 -11.35
CA THR A 12 17.07 -2.42 -11.29
C THR A 12 17.75 -2.49 -12.66
N LEU A 13 17.01 -2.76 -13.73
CA LEU A 13 17.56 -2.76 -15.09
C LEU A 13 18.07 -1.38 -15.48
N LEU A 14 17.27 -0.33 -15.28
CA LEU A 14 17.67 1.05 -15.55
C LEU A 14 18.95 1.43 -14.78
N ALA A 15 19.05 1.05 -13.50
CA ALA A 15 20.23 1.33 -12.69
C ALA A 15 21.50 0.75 -13.30
N TRP A 16 21.45 -0.49 -13.80
CA TRP A 16 22.61 -1.15 -14.41
C TRP A 16 22.94 -0.60 -15.81
N VAL A 17 21.94 -0.16 -16.59
CA VAL A 17 22.18 0.56 -17.85
C VAL A 17 22.96 1.85 -17.59
N VAL A 18 22.52 2.65 -16.61
CA VAL A 18 23.21 3.90 -16.23
C VAL A 18 24.58 3.62 -15.62
N ASN A 19 24.70 2.61 -14.76
CA ASN A 19 25.97 2.18 -14.16
C ASN A 19 27.01 1.82 -15.24
N ASN A 20 26.60 1.05 -16.26
CA ASN A 20 27.46 0.71 -17.39
C ASN A 20 27.93 1.94 -18.15
N GLY A 21 27.04 2.91 -18.38
CA GLY A 21 27.39 4.19 -18.99
C GLY A 21 28.44 4.94 -18.18
N LEU A 22 28.26 5.05 -16.85
CA LEU A 22 29.22 5.68 -15.95
C LEU A 22 30.57 4.97 -15.95
N TRP A 23 30.58 3.64 -15.85
CA TRP A 23 31.81 2.85 -15.91
C TRP A 23 32.54 3.03 -17.24
N SER A 24 31.81 3.04 -18.36
CA SER A 24 32.37 3.30 -19.68
C SER A 24 33.07 4.66 -19.74
N VAL A 25 32.46 5.71 -19.18
CA VAL A 25 33.07 7.05 -19.10
C VAL A 25 34.34 7.04 -18.23
N LEU A 26 34.32 6.35 -17.08
CA LEU A 26 35.49 6.24 -16.21
C LEU A 26 36.66 5.53 -16.89
N THR A 27 36.38 4.49 -17.68
CA THR A 27 37.41 3.76 -18.42
C THR A 27 37.93 4.54 -19.62
N SER A 28 37.08 5.23 -20.39
CA SER A 28 37.49 5.98 -21.59
C SER A 28 38.29 7.24 -21.25
N THR A 29 37.99 7.88 -20.13
CA THR A 29 38.72 9.07 -19.64
C THR A 29 39.98 8.72 -18.87
N GLY A 30 40.18 7.46 -18.48
CA GLY A 30 41.28 7.04 -17.60
C GLY A 30 41.10 7.47 -16.13
N LEU A 31 39.97 8.10 -15.77
CA LEU A 31 39.67 8.54 -14.40
C LEU A 31 39.67 7.39 -13.40
N PHE A 32 39.36 6.16 -13.85
CA PHE A 32 39.39 4.98 -13.00
C PHE A 32 40.77 4.75 -12.33
N ALA A 33 41.87 5.17 -12.95
CA ALA A 33 43.24 4.96 -12.45
C ALA A 33 43.73 6.05 -11.48
N LEU A 34 43.10 7.24 -11.51
CA LEU A 34 43.53 8.41 -10.76
C LEU A 34 43.59 8.16 -9.23
N PRO A 35 42.58 7.54 -8.58
CA PRO A 35 42.64 7.23 -7.15
C PRO A 35 43.78 6.27 -6.78
N LEU A 36 44.16 5.36 -7.69
CA LEU A 36 45.27 4.43 -7.46
C LEU A 36 46.61 5.18 -7.44
N VAL A 37 46.80 6.14 -8.34
CA VAL A 37 48.00 6.98 -8.36
C VAL A 37 48.13 7.75 -7.04
N PHE A 38 47.05 8.39 -6.58
CA PHE A 38 47.06 9.09 -5.28
C PHE A 38 47.34 8.14 -4.11
N LYS A 39 46.79 6.93 -4.13
CA LYS A 39 47.04 5.92 -3.09
C LYS A 39 48.50 5.48 -3.06
N VAL A 40 49.11 5.24 -4.23
CA VAL A 40 50.53 4.88 -4.35
C VAL A 40 51.43 6.01 -3.87
N LEU A 41 51.15 7.25 -4.28
CA LEU A 41 51.89 8.43 -3.79
C LEU A 41 51.75 8.62 -2.28
N GLY A 42 50.55 8.40 -1.72
CA GLY A 42 50.31 8.47 -0.28
C GLY A 42 51.10 7.42 0.51
N ILE A 43 51.15 6.18 0.03
CA ILE A 43 51.97 5.11 0.64
C ILE A 43 53.46 5.48 0.55
N TRP A 44 53.91 5.99 -0.59
CA TRP A 44 55.29 6.40 -0.80
C TRP A 44 55.73 7.54 0.13
N LEU A 45 54.89 8.57 0.31
CA LEU A 45 55.15 9.66 1.25
C LEU A 45 55.18 9.15 2.70
N LYS A 46 54.24 8.28 3.08
CA LYS A 46 54.16 7.73 4.44
C LYS A 46 55.41 6.93 4.82
N VAL A 47 55.93 6.11 3.90
CA VAL A 47 57.16 5.33 4.15
C VAL A 47 58.40 6.24 4.21
N ARG A 48 58.36 7.42 3.58
CA ARG A 48 59.42 8.43 3.70
C ARG A 48 59.43 9.11 5.07
N GLU A 49 58.26 9.30 5.68
CA GLU A 49 58.10 9.91 7.01
C GLU A 49 58.46 8.94 8.15
N GLU A 50 58.45 7.64 7.92
CA GLU A 50 58.81 6.62 8.91
C GLU A 50 60.31 6.67 9.27
N GLY A 51 60.61 6.47 10.57
CA GLY A 51 61.97 6.51 11.14
C GLY A 51 62.85 5.31 10.74
N GLU A 52 64.14 5.34 11.10
CA GLU A 52 65.09 4.26 10.77
C GLU A 52 64.79 2.93 11.47
N ASP A 53 63.98 2.92 12.53
CA ASP A 53 63.58 1.73 13.30
C ASP A 53 62.67 0.75 12.52
N GLU A 54 62.05 1.18 11.41
CA GLU A 54 61.15 0.34 10.58
C GLU A 54 61.91 -0.50 9.53
N GLY A 55 63.25 -0.40 9.46
CA GLY A 55 64.09 -1.17 8.54
C GLY A 55 64.21 -0.59 7.12
N ASN A 56 64.45 -1.45 6.12
CA ASN A 56 64.68 -1.01 4.74
C ASN A 56 63.41 -0.43 4.09
N LYS A 57 63.34 0.91 4.08
CA LYS A 57 62.24 1.71 3.53
C LYS A 57 61.86 1.34 2.08
N GLY A 58 62.83 0.96 1.24
CA GLY A 58 62.57 0.56 -0.14
C GLY A 58 61.77 -0.73 -0.24
N SER A 59 62.17 -1.75 0.51
CA SER A 59 61.47 -3.05 0.54
C SER A 59 60.07 -2.95 1.15
N LEU A 60 59.92 -2.13 2.20
CA LEU A 60 58.63 -1.91 2.86
C LEU A 60 57.64 -1.17 1.96
N ALA A 61 58.11 -0.15 1.22
CA ALA A 61 57.27 0.58 0.27
C ALA A 61 56.73 -0.32 -0.84
N ILE A 62 57.57 -1.19 -1.41
CA ILE A 62 57.17 -2.10 -2.48
C ILE A 62 56.07 -3.05 -1.99
N VAL A 63 56.28 -3.71 -0.85
CA VAL A 63 55.30 -4.68 -0.30
C VAL A 63 53.95 -4.00 0.02
N ARG A 64 53.96 -2.77 0.56
CA ARG A 64 52.73 -2.02 0.84
C ARG A 64 52.00 -1.59 -0.43
N ILE A 65 52.73 -1.15 -1.45
CA ILE A 65 52.17 -0.78 -2.76
C ILE A 65 51.59 -2.01 -3.46
N GLU A 66 52.31 -3.13 -3.45
CA GLU A 66 51.89 -4.40 -4.05
C GLU A 66 50.58 -4.90 -3.44
N ASN A 67 50.48 -4.94 -2.11
CA ASN A 67 49.25 -5.32 -1.42
C ASN A 67 48.08 -4.36 -1.76
N ALA A 68 48.34 -3.04 -1.81
CA ALA A 68 47.34 -2.05 -2.16
C ALA A 68 46.83 -2.20 -3.61
N LEU A 69 47.72 -2.48 -4.55
CA LEU A 69 47.39 -2.67 -5.96
C LEU A 69 46.68 -4.01 -6.21
N TYR A 70 47.15 -5.10 -5.61
CA TYR A 70 46.46 -6.39 -5.71
C TYR A 70 45.06 -6.33 -5.12
N GLY A 71 44.89 -5.68 -3.97
CA GLY A 71 43.57 -5.49 -3.40
C GLY A 71 42.63 -4.69 -4.31
N ALA A 72 43.12 -3.58 -4.85
CA ALA A 72 42.35 -2.78 -5.80
C ALA A 72 42.02 -3.53 -7.09
N PHE A 73 42.96 -4.31 -7.62
CA PHE A 73 42.78 -5.10 -8.84
C PHE A 73 41.63 -6.12 -8.68
N VAL A 74 41.60 -6.84 -7.54
CA VAL A 74 40.52 -7.77 -7.24
C VAL A 74 39.17 -7.04 -7.15
N VAL A 75 39.12 -5.88 -6.46
CA VAL A 75 37.88 -5.10 -6.37
C VAL A 75 37.42 -4.62 -7.74
N ILE A 76 38.30 -4.11 -8.59
CA ILE A 76 37.95 -3.69 -9.95
C ILE A 76 37.41 -4.86 -10.77
N LEU A 77 38.12 -6.00 -10.78
CA LEU A 77 37.75 -7.16 -11.57
C LEU A 77 36.36 -7.71 -11.20
N PHE A 78 36.08 -7.83 -9.90
CA PHE A 78 34.83 -8.46 -9.43
C PHE A 78 33.67 -7.47 -9.23
N CYS A 79 33.95 -6.22 -8.87
CA CYS A 79 32.93 -5.23 -8.49
C CYS A 79 32.72 -4.13 -9.53
N CYS A 80 33.64 -3.89 -10.45
CA CYS A 80 33.51 -2.80 -11.43
C CYS A 80 33.34 -3.31 -12.86
N VAL A 81 34.05 -4.37 -13.25
CA VAL A 81 33.99 -4.89 -14.62
C VAL A 81 32.64 -5.58 -14.87
N PRO A 82 31.84 -5.09 -15.84
CA PRO A 82 30.51 -5.64 -16.09
C PRO A 82 30.61 -6.86 -17.03
N LEU A 83 30.52 -8.06 -16.45
CA LEU A 83 30.75 -9.33 -17.16
C LEU A 83 29.46 -10.05 -17.57
N MET A 84 28.42 -10.00 -16.74
CA MET A 84 27.22 -10.83 -16.91
C MET A 84 26.06 -10.03 -17.48
N GLU A 85 25.44 -10.51 -18.55
CA GLU A 85 24.28 -9.85 -19.15
C GLU A 85 23.00 -10.08 -18.34
N VAL A 86 22.22 -9.00 -18.17
CA VAL A 86 20.90 -9.00 -17.54
C VAL A 86 19.91 -8.25 -18.44
N SER A 87 18.79 -8.91 -18.67
CA SER A 87 17.69 -8.49 -19.52
C SER A 87 16.37 -8.60 -18.78
N VAL A 88 15.34 -7.92 -19.30
CA VAL A 88 13.94 -8.05 -18.86
C VAL A 88 13.54 -9.54 -18.79
N SER A 89 13.91 -10.34 -19.81
CA SER A 89 13.59 -11.78 -19.87
C SER A 89 14.25 -12.66 -18.81
N THR A 90 15.37 -12.22 -18.22
CA THR A 90 16.12 -12.96 -17.18
C THR A 90 15.83 -12.50 -15.75
N LEU A 91 15.07 -11.41 -15.62
CA LEU A 91 14.50 -10.96 -14.36
C LEU A 91 13.17 -11.70 -14.11
N GLN A 92 13.03 -12.26 -12.91
CA GLN A 92 11.82 -13.00 -12.52
C GLN A 92 11.16 -12.30 -11.34
N PHE A 93 9.84 -12.17 -11.42
CA PHE A 93 9.03 -11.70 -10.29
C PHE A 93 8.77 -12.86 -9.32
N ASP A 94 9.00 -12.65 -8.03
CA ASP A 94 8.76 -13.71 -7.05
C ASP A 94 7.28 -13.92 -6.78
N THR A 95 6.80 -15.15 -7.02
CA THR A 95 5.41 -15.57 -6.76
C THR A 95 5.31 -16.64 -5.67
N SER A 96 6.43 -17.01 -5.03
CA SER A 96 6.52 -18.12 -4.08
C SER A 96 5.60 -17.95 -2.86
N ARG A 97 5.64 -16.77 -2.22
CA ARG A 97 4.79 -16.45 -1.07
C ARG A 97 3.31 -16.44 -1.41
N THR A 98 2.98 -15.90 -2.56
CA THR A 98 1.63 -15.85 -3.07
C THR A 98 1.03 -17.24 -3.27
N LYS A 99 1.81 -18.17 -3.85
CA LYS A 99 1.43 -19.58 -3.98
C LYS A 99 1.28 -20.27 -2.62
N THR A 100 2.15 -19.93 -1.66
CA THR A 100 2.17 -20.55 -0.33
C THR A 100 1.02 -20.08 0.57
N CYS A 101 0.70 -18.78 0.52
CA CYS A 101 -0.35 -18.19 1.33
C CYS A 101 -1.73 -18.17 0.66
N GLY A 102 -1.85 -18.71 -0.55
CA GLY A 102 -3.12 -18.76 -1.29
C GLY A 102 -3.68 -17.39 -1.65
N THR A 103 -2.84 -16.35 -1.64
CA THR A 103 -3.21 -14.99 -2.04
C THR A 103 -2.96 -14.81 -3.55
N TRP A 104 -3.47 -13.71 -4.11
CA TRP A 104 -3.50 -13.45 -5.56
C TRP A 104 -2.12 -13.46 -6.23
N THR A 105 -1.95 -14.30 -7.26
CA THR A 105 -0.76 -14.34 -8.14
C THR A 105 -0.68 -13.09 -9.00
N PRO A 106 0.38 -12.28 -8.85
CA PRO A 106 0.58 -11.12 -9.70
C PRO A 106 0.63 -11.50 -11.18
N VAL A 107 -0.13 -10.76 -11.99
CA VAL A 107 -0.11 -10.83 -13.45
C VAL A 107 1.32 -10.57 -13.94
N LYS A 108 1.77 -11.21 -15.02
CA LYS A 108 3.14 -10.98 -15.51
C LYS A 108 3.34 -9.49 -15.82
N PRO A 109 4.55 -8.92 -15.60
CA PRO A 109 4.80 -7.49 -15.84
C PRO A 109 4.38 -7.02 -17.24
N ALA A 110 4.52 -7.86 -18.28
CA ALA A 110 4.12 -7.59 -19.65
C ALA A 110 2.60 -7.51 -19.89
N GLU A 111 1.81 -8.17 -19.04
CA GLU A 111 0.33 -8.19 -19.09
C GLU A 111 -0.28 -7.20 -18.08
N SER A 112 0.56 -6.48 -17.34
CA SER A 112 0.14 -5.44 -16.40
C SER A 112 0.05 -4.06 -17.07
N GLY A 113 -0.53 -3.08 -16.38
CA GLY A 113 -0.55 -1.68 -16.84
C GLY A 113 0.84 -1.04 -17.05
N TYR A 114 1.93 -1.74 -16.68
CA TYR A 114 3.31 -1.34 -16.93
C TYR A 114 3.89 -1.87 -18.27
N SER A 115 3.08 -2.49 -19.12
CA SER A 115 3.51 -3.02 -20.42
C SER A 115 4.26 -2.00 -21.29
N GLY A 116 3.82 -0.73 -21.28
CA GLY A 116 4.48 0.37 -22.01
C GLY A 116 5.93 0.64 -21.54
N VAL A 117 6.19 0.49 -20.23
CA VAL A 117 7.53 0.66 -19.66
C VAL A 117 8.42 -0.53 -20.05
N VAL A 118 7.87 -1.75 -20.02
CA VAL A 118 8.57 -2.96 -20.52
C VAL A 118 9.02 -2.74 -21.97
N SER A 119 8.11 -2.30 -22.85
CA SER A 119 8.42 -2.11 -24.28
C SER A 119 9.48 -1.03 -24.55
N SER A 120 9.60 -0.01 -23.69
CA SER A 120 10.62 1.04 -23.84
C SER A 120 12.03 0.57 -23.45
N LEU A 121 12.12 -0.40 -22.54
CA LEU A 121 13.37 -0.93 -22.00
C LEU A 121 13.79 -2.26 -22.66
N ASP A 122 12.89 -2.91 -23.41
CA ASP A 122 13.10 -4.25 -23.99
C ASP A 122 14.31 -4.33 -24.95
N ASN A 123 14.73 -3.20 -25.52
CA ASN A 123 15.90 -3.11 -26.40
C ASN A 123 17.22 -2.76 -25.69
N GLN A 124 17.22 -2.59 -24.37
CA GLN A 124 18.43 -2.25 -23.60
C GLN A 124 18.85 -3.44 -22.74
N THR A 125 20.05 -3.96 -22.99
CA THR A 125 20.68 -4.99 -22.17
C THR A 125 21.69 -4.36 -21.22
N ALA A 126 21.57 -4.64 -19.93
CA ALA A 126 22.57 -4.22 -18.96
C ALA A 126 23.56 -5.35 -18.69
N LYS A 127 24.76 -5.00 -18.24
CA LYS A 127 25.79 -5.95 -17.79
C LYS A 127 26.10 -5.67 -16.33
N ILE A 128 26.29 -6.71 -15.53
CA ILE A 128 26.46 -6.60 -14.09
C ILE A 128 27.79 -7.25 -13.68
N PRO A 129 28.57 -6.63 -12.78
CA PRO A 129 29.74 -7.26 -12.19
C PRO A 129 29.39 -8.49 -11.36
N LEU A 130 30.30 -9.46 -11.32
CA LEU A 130 30.05 -10.77 -10.70
C LEU A 130 29.68 -10.64 -9.20
N TRP A 131 30.38 -9.76 -8.48
CA TRP A 131 30.14 -9.55 -7.05
C TRP A 131 28.72 -9.08 -6.77
N TRP A 132 28.23 -8.07 -7.50
CA TRP A 132 26.89 -7.52 -7.27
C TRP A 132 25.77 -8.46 -7.68
N MET A 133 25.99 -9.30 -8.68
CA MET A 133 25.06 -10.37 -9.03
C MET A 133 24.90 -11.37 -7.87
N LEU A 134 26.02 -11.79 -7.27
CA LEU A 134 26.04 -12.69 -6.12
C LEU A 134 25.34 -12.04 -4.93
N VAL A 135 25.75 -10.82 -4.58
CA VAL A 135 25.18 -10.06 -3.46
C VAL A 135 23.68 -9.89 -3.62
N HIS A 136 23.20 -9.53 -4.81
CA HIS A 136 21.78 -9.37 -5.07
C HIS A 136 21.02 -10.69 -4.90
N LYS A 137 21.50 -11.79 -5.51
CA LYS A 137 20.86 -13.12 -5.37
C LYS A 137 20.83 -13.59 -3.91
N LEU A 138 21.94 -13.42 -3.19
CA LEU A 138 22.05 -13.83 -1.79
C LEU A 138 21.15 -12.96 -0.89
N SER A 139 21.16 -11.63 -1.08
CA SER A 139 20.33 -10.70 -0.32
C SER A 139 18.85 -11.00 -0.51
N LYS A 140 18.41 -11.18 -1.76
CA LYS A 140 17.02 -11.54 -2.08
C LYS A 140 16.65 -12.92 -1.55
N GLY A 141 17.52 -13.91 -1.72
CA GLY A 141 17.29 -15.27 -1.24
C GLY A 141 17.11 -15.34 0.28
N VAL A 142 18.01 -14.71 1.05
CA VAL A 142 17.91 -14.64 2.51
C VAL A 142 16.65 -13.88 2.94
N THR A 143 16.37 -12.75 2.30
CA THR A 143 15.18 -11.95 2.64
C THR A 143 13.89 -12.73 2.38
N GLN A 144 13.79 -13.44 1.25
CA GLN A 144 12.61 -14.23 0.93
C GLN A 144 12.47 -15.46 1.84
N ALA A 145 13.58 -16.11 2.19
CA ALA A 145 13.56 -17.18 3.19
C ALA A 145 13.08 -16.67 4.56
N ALA A 146 13.53 -15.48 4.97
CA ALA A 146 13.06 -14.85 6.21
C ALA A 146 11.57 -14.49 6.14
N VAL A 147 11.09 -13.91 5.03
CA VAL A 147 9.66 -13.64 4.82
C VAL A 147 8.83 -14.92 4.80
N ALA A 148 9.36 -16.02 4.24
CA ALA A 148 8.69 -17.31 4.22
C ALA A 148 8.46 -17.91 5.62
N SER A 149 9.29 -17.53 6.61
CA SER A 149 9.10 -17.92 8.01
C SER A 149 7.92 -17.23 8.71
N ILE A 150 7.42 -16.13 8.14
CA ILE A 150 6.28 -15.39 8.68
C ILE A 150 4.98 -16.15 8.34
N PRO A 151 4.12 -16.46 9.33
CA PRO A 151 2.84 -17.13 9.09
C PRO A 151 1.96 -16.36 8.09
N CYS A 152 1.21 -17.08 7.27
CA CYS A 152 0.30 -16.46 6.31
C CYS A 152 -0.89 -15.82 7.05
N ARG A 153 -1.08 -14.50 6.86
CA ARG A 153 -2.27 -13.75 7.25
C ARG A 153 -2.62 -12.79 6.10
N PRO A 154 -3.90 -12.55 5.81
CA PRO A 154 -4.29 -11.61 4.77
C PRO A 154 -4.08 -10.16 5.26
N ASP A 155 -3.77 -9.25 4.35
CA ASP A 155 -3.71 -7.82 4.67
C ASP A 155 -5.14 -7.24 4.67
N LEU A 156 -5.70 -7.14 5.88
CA LEU A 156 -7.07 -6.68 6.07
C LEU A 156 -7.28 -5.20 5.71
N ARG A 157 -6.24 -4.38 5.84
CA ARG A 157 -6.32 -2.96 5.51
C ARG A 157 -6.25 -2.72 4.02
N GLN A 158 -5.45 -3.50 3.29
CA GLN A 158 -5.47 -3.44 1.83
C GLN A 158 -6.87 -3.81 1.29
N VAL A 159 -7.50 -4.85 1.82
CA VAL A 159 -8.89 -5.20 1.45
C VAL A 159 -9.86 -4.07 1.81
N ARG A 160 -9.75 -3.49 3.02
CA ARG A 160 -10.56 -2.33 3.43
C ARG A 160 -10.39 -1.15 2.49
N PHE A 161 -9.16 -0.79 2.15
CA PHE A 161 -8.83 0.31 1.26
C PHE A 161 -9.44 0.11 -0.12
N GLU A 162 -9.28 -1.08 -0.71
CA GLU A 162 -9.84 -1.39 -2.03
C GLU A 162 -11.37 -1.34 -2.04
N VAL A 163 -12.03 -1.87 -0.99
CA VAL A 163 -13.48 -1.76 -0.84
C VAL A 163 -13.91 -0.30 -0.69
N GLN A 164 -13.20 0.49 0.11
CA GLN A 164 -13.52 1.90 0.34
C GLN A 164 -13.32 2.78 -0.91
N HIS A 165 -12.38 2.46 -1.79
CA HIS A 165 -12.10 3.20 -3.02
C HIS A 165 -12.80 2.61 -4.26
N SER A 166 -13.59 1.57 -4.07
CA SER A 166 -14.42 1.01 -5.13
C SER A 166 -15.75 1.74 -5.22
N ASN A 167 -16.04 2.26 -6.41
CA ASN A 167 -17.23 3.02 -6.71
C ASN A 167 -18.02 2.35 -7.83
N ILE A 168 -19.33 2.56 -7.82
CA ILE A 168 -20.22 2.11 -8.89
C ILE A 168 -20.02 3.03 -10.10
N LYS A 169 -19.45 2.47 -11.18
CA LYS A 169 -19.10 3.25 -12.39
C LYS A 169 -20.33 3.61 -13.23
N ASN A 170 -21.41 2.84 -13.15
CA ASN A 170 -22.61 3.05 -13.95
C ASN A 170 -23.57 4.05 -13.27
N PRO A 171 -23.81 5.24 -13.86
CA PRO A 171 -24.71 6.22 -13.28
C PRO A 171 -26.18 5.73 -13.21
N ALA A 172 -26.60 4.84 -14.12
CA ALA A 172 -27.95 4.29 -14.10
C ALA A 172 -28.19 3.36 -12.89
N LEU A 173 -27.17 2.59 -12.49
CA LEU A 173 -27.27 1.76 -11.28
C LEU A 173 -27.27 2.62 -10.01
N ALA A 174 -26.44 3.67 -9.98
CA ALA A 174 -26.44 4.62 -8.87
C ALA A 174 -27.82 5.29 -8.69
N ALA A 175 -28.47 5.68 -9.79
CA ALA A 175 -29.84 6.21 -9.77
C ALA A 175 -30.86 5.16 -9.29
N ALA A 176 -30.77 3.91 -9.77
CA ALA A 176 -31.67 2.84 -9.32
C ALA A 176 -31.54 2.53 -7.81
N LEU A 177 -30.32 2.61 -7.26
CA LEU A 177 -30.06 2.46 -5.83
C LEU A 177 -30.59 3.65 -5.01
N GLN A 178 -30.51 4.86 -5.57
CA GLN A 178 -31.13 6.03 -4.95
C GLN A 178 -32.65 5.87 -4.91
N ASP A 179 -33.27 5.50 -6.03
CA ASP A 179 -34.71 5.29 -6.05
C ASP A 179 -35.13 4.18 -5.09
N PHE A 180 -34.34 3.10 -4.95
CA PHE A 180 -34.61 2.05 -3.95
C PHE A 180 -34.55 2.61 -2.53
N THR A 181 -33.60 3.52 -2.26
CA THR A 181 -33.51 4.19 -0.97
C THR A 181 -34.77 5.01 -0.69
N ASP A 182 -35.25 5.75 -1.69
CA ASP A 182 -36.39 6.65 -1.55
C ASP A 182 -37.72 5.90 -1.50
N ASP A 183 -37.94 4.90 -2.37
CA ASP A 183 -39.19 4.16 -2.46
C ASP A 183 -39.33 3.12 -1.33
N CYS A 184 -38.26 2.42 -0.99
CA CYS A 184 -38.30 1.26 -0.10
C CYS A 184 -37.76 1.58 1.29
N TYR A 185 -36.47 1.93 1.39
CA TYR A 185 -35.80 2.05 2.68
C TYR A 185 -36.33 3.21 3.52
N SER A 186 -36.57 4.37 2.91
CA SER A 186 -37.08 5.56 3.60
C SER A 186 -38.43 5.28 4.28
N ARG A 187 -39.30 4.56 3.56
CA ARG A 187 -40.64 4.22 4.00
C ARG A 187 -40.62 3.17 5.09
N ALA A 188 -39.87 2.08 4.89
CA ALA A 188 -39.69 1.05 5.90
C ALA A 188 -39.11 1.63 7.20
N LEU A 189 -38.05 2.44 7.09
CA LEU A 189 -37.47 3.08 8.26
C LEU A 189 -38.45 4.01 8.99
N TYR A 190 -39.33 4.72 8.27
CA TYR A 190 -40.37 5.54 8.88
C TYR A 190 -41.41 4.69 9.61
N ASP A 191 -41.91 3.64 8.97
CA ASP A 191 -42.92 2.73 9.55
C ASP A 191 -42.34 2.00 10.77
N TRP A 192 -41.07 1.58 10.71
CA TRP A 192 -40.36 1.00 11.84
C TRP A 192 -40.21 1.99 13.00
N LYS A 193 -39.76 3.23 12.75
CA LYS A 193 -39.63 4.27 13.79
C LYS A 193 -40.97 4.58 14.46
N ALA A 194 -42.05 4.63 13.67
CA ALA A 194 -43.40 4.86 14.18
C ALA A 194 -43.89 3.74 15.10
N LYS A 195 -43.55 2.47 14.78
CA LYS A 195 -43.90 1.29 15.58
C LYS A 195 -43.03 1.14 16.83
N ASP A 196 -41.72 1.32 16.71
CA ASP A 196 -40.76 1.08 17.79
C ASP A 196 -40.81 2.18 18.87
N GLN A 197 -40.99 3.45 18.46
CA GLN A 197 -41.00 4.59 19.37
C GLN A 197 -39.78 4.68 20.31
N GLY A 198 -38.63 4.11 19.91
CA GLY A 198 -37.39 4.11 20.69
C GLY A 198 -37.34 3.07 21.82
N LYS A 199 -38.09 1.97 21.70
CA LYS A 199 -38.16 0.91 22.72
C LYS A 199 -37.11 -0.17 22.53
N THR A 200 -36.68 -0.43 21.30
CA THR A 200 -35.69 -1.46 21.01
C THR A 200 -34.32 -1.05 21.57
N GLN A 201 -33.79 -1.85 22.49
CA GLN A 201 -32.43 -1.71 23.04
C GLN A 201 -31.46 -2.74 22.44
N ASP A 202 -31.95 -3.62 21.56
CA ASP A 202 -31.08 -4.60 20.90
C ASP A 202 -30.21 -3.90 19.86
N GLU A 203 -28.94 -3.76 20.21
CA GLU A 203 -27.90 -3.14 19.39
C GLU A 203 -27.76 -3.82 18.02
N LYS A 204 -27.95 -5.14 17.91
CA LYS A 204 -27.86 -5.86 16.62
C LYS A 204 -28.97 -5.44 15.66
N THR A 205 -30.20 -5.36 16.16
CA THR A 205 -31.35 -4.89 15.36
C THR A 205 -31.18 -3.41 14.98
N LEU A 206 -30.76 -2.56 15.92
CA LEU A 206 -30.49 -1.14 15.65
C LEU A 206 -29.39 -0.94 14.61
N GLN A 207 -28.39 -1.82 14.56
CA GLN A 207 -27.32 -1.78 13.56
C GLN A 207 -27.78 -2.23 12.18
N ASP A 208 -28.58 -3.29 12.12
CA ASP A 208 -29.06 -3.87 10.87
C ASP A 208 -29.99 -2.91 10.10
N ILE A 209 -30.82 -2.12 10.78
CA ILE A 209 -31.76 -1.18 10.13
C ILE A 209 -31.10 0.07 9.53
N THR A 210 -29.80 0.28 9.70
CA THR A 210 -29.12 1.52 9.27
C THR A 210 -28.75 1.56 7.78
N TRP A 211 -29.06 0.52 7.01
CA TRP A 211 -28.70 0.42 5.60
C TRP A 211 -29.80 -0.24 4.76
N ILE A 212 -29.76 0.01 3.45
CA ILE A 212 -30.82 -0.37 2.51
C ILE A 212 -31.05 -1.88 2.39
N GLY A 213 -30.04 -2.70 2.66
CA GLY A 213 -30.11 -4.17 2.58
C GLY A 213 -30.44 -4.87 3.90
N SER A 214 -30.91 -4.14 4.92
CA SER A 214 -31.26 -4.66 6.26
C SER A 214 -31.99 -6.00 6.22
N ALA A 215 -31.47 -6.99 6.95
CA ALA A 215 -32.10 -8.30 7.08
C ALA A 215 -33.48 -8.23 7.77
N THR A 216 -33.66 -7.26 8.67
CA THR A 216 -34.92 -6.96 9.37
C THR A 216 -35.98 -6.47 8.40
N PHE A 217 -35.65 -5.52 7.53
CA PHE A 217 -36.60 -5.05 6.51
C PHE A 217 -36.86 -6.10 5.42
N MET A 218 -35.82 -6.87 5.04
CA MET A 218 -35.95 -7.98 4.08
C MET A 218 -36.90 -9.08 4.53
N LYS A 219 -37.03 -9.34 5.83
CA LYS A 219 -37.96 -10.34 6.38
C LYS A 219 -39.37 -9.79 6.64
N GLY A 220 -39.55 -8.47 6.56
CA GLY A 220 -40.78 -7.80 6.97
C GLY A 220 -41.29 -6.84 5.91
N GLU A 221 -41.07 -5.55 6.13
CA GLU A 221 -41.73 -4.45 5.41
C GLU A 221 -41.43 -4.42 3.91
N TYR A 222 -40.26 -4.94 3.47
CA TYR A 222 -39.94 -4.99 2.04
C TYR A 222 -40.78 -5.96 1.22
N HIS A 223 -41.53 -6.87 1.86
CA HIS A 223 -42.53 -7.68 1.17
C HIS A 223 -43.83 -6.92 0.92
N GLN A 224 -44.09 -5.84 1.68
CA GLN A 224 -45.33 -5.07 1.62
C GLN A 224 -45.18 -3.77 0.83
N ILE A 225 -43.95 -3.24 0.74
CA ILE A 225 -43.63 -2.02 0.00
C ILE A 225 -43.16 -2.40 -1.41
N GLN A 226 -43.55 -1.59 -2.40
CA GLN A 226 -43.23 -1.76 -3.81
C GLN A 226 -42.54 -0.52 -4.37
N SER A 227 -41.88 -0.65 -5.52
CA SER A 227 -41.33 0.51 -6.23
C SER A 227 -42.43 1.47 -6.66
N ARG A 228 -42.16 2.77 -6.72
CA ARG A 228 -43.15 3.78 -7.16
C ARG A 228 -43.13 4.02 -8.66
N THR A 229 -42.05 3.63 -9.31
CA THR A 229 -41.86 3.71 -10.75
C THR A 229 -41.71 2.32 -11.35
N PRO A 230 -42.08 2.13 -12.62
CA PRO A 230 -41.96 0.85 -13.29
C PRO A 230 -40.49 0.49 -13.49
N ARG A 231 -40.12 -0.76 -13.19
CA ARG A 231 -38.72 -1.23 -13.25
C ARG A 231 -38.49 -2.15 -14.44
N ALA A 232 -37.49 -1.82 -15.25
CA ALA A 232 -37.05 -2.67 -16.35
C ALA A 232 -36.54 -4.02 -15.81
N GLY A 233 -36.92 -5.11 -16.47
CA GLY A 233 -36.56 -6.48 -16.06
C GLY A 233 -37.57 -7.14 -15.12
N PHE A 234 -38.60 -6.41 -14.67
CA PHE A 234 -39.72 -6.95 -13.91
C PHE A 234 -40.99 -6.86 -14.76
N PRO A 235 -41.64 -7.98 -15.12
CA PRO A 235 -42.86 -7.94 -15.90
C PRO A 235 -44.03 -7.38 -15.06
N TRP A 236 -44.96 -6.73 -15.75
CA TRP A 236 -46.23 -6.30 -15.17
C TRP A 236 -47.02 -7.50 -14.66
N ASP A 237 -47.50 -7.42 -13.42
CA ASP A 237 -48.33 -8.43 -12.77
C ASP A 237 -49.66 -7.79 -12.34
N ALA A 238 -50.77 -8.31 -12.86
CA ALA A 238 -52.09 -7.74 -12.59
C ALA A 238 -52.53 -7.90 -11.12
N ASP A 239 -52.03 -8.90 -10.39
CA ASP A 239 -52.41 -9.09 -8.98
C ASP A 239 -51.66 -8.12 -8.04
N ARG A 240 -50.49 -7.64 -8.49
CA ARG A 240 -49.59 -6.79 -7.70
C ARG A 240 -49.68 -5.31 -8.10
N ASP A 241 -49.72 -5.04 -9.40
CA ASP A 241 -49.54 -3.72 -9.99
C ASP A 241 -50.87 -3.01 -10.31
N ASP A 242 -52.02 -3.64 -9.99
CA ASP A 242 -53.34 -3.05 -10.23
C ASP A 242 -53.46 -1.67 -9.53
N GLY A 243 -53.79 -0.64 -10.30
CA GLY A 243 -53.81 0.75 -9.85
C GLY A 243 -52.57 1.58 -10.20
N TYR A 244 -51.49 0.98 -10.71
CA TYR A 244 -50.35 1.71 -11.27
C TYR A 244 -50.44 1.91 -12.79
N ALA A 245 -49.64 2.82 -13.34
CA ALA A 245 -49.60 3.02 -14.80
C ALA A 245 -48.78 1.89 -15.46
N ASN A 246 -49.39 1.16 -16.41
CA ASN A 246 -48.68 0.18 -17.22
C ASN A 246 -47.86 0.89 -18.31
N VAL A 247 -46.55 0.96 -18.11
CA VAL A 247 -45.60 1.59 -19.04
C VAL A 247 -44.73 0.51 -19.66
N ASN A 248 -44.97 0.20 -20.94
CA ASN A 248 -44.18 -0.74 -21.74
C ASN A 248 -44.09 -2.17 -21.14
N GLY A 249 -45.09 -2.61 -20.38
CA GLY A 249 -45.13 -3.95 -19.77
C GLY A 249 -44.16 -4.14 -18.59
N ASN A 250 -43.55 -3.06 -18.09
CA ASN A 250 -42.73 -3.08 -16.87
C ASN A 250 -43.62 -2.96 -15.63
N GLY A 251 -43.38 -3.82 -14.65
CA GLY A 251 -44.12 -3.89 -13.39
C GLY A 251 -43.47 -3.13 -12.23
N TYR A 252 -44.12 -3.20 -11.07
CA TYR A 252 -43.77 -2.51 -9.83
C TYR A 252 -43.36 -3.55 -8.78
N PRO A 253 -42.15 -4.13 -8.86
CA PRO A 253 -41.74 -5.20 -7.96
C PRO A 253 -41.78 -4.78 -6.50
N THR A 254 -42.04 -5.74 -5.62
CA THR A 254 -41.83 -5.55 -4.18
C THR A 254 -40.36 -5.22 -3.90
N CYS A 255 -40.08 -4.45 -2.86
CA CYS A 255 -38.71 -4.09 -2.49
C CYS A 255 -37.82 -5.32 -2.26
N TYR A 256 -38.40 -6.39 -1.72
CA TYR A 256 -37.69 -7.67 -1.57
C TYR A 256 -37.32 -8.28 -2.94
N GLN A 257 -38.26 -8.34 -3.89
CA GLN A 257 -38.00 -8.84 -5.24
C GLN A 257 -36.99 -7.97 -5.97
N TRP A 258 -37.13 -6.65 -5.89
CA TRP A 258 -36.25 -5.71 -6.58
C TRP A 258 -34.79 -5.80 -6.10
N TRP A 259 -34.58 -6.05 -4.81
CA TRP A 259 -33.23 -6.24 -4.26
C TRP A 259 -32.63 -7.61 -4.58
N ASN A 260 -33.40 -8.70 -4.40
CA ASN A 260 -32.89 -10.07 -4.38
C ASN A 260 -33.08 -10.88 -5.69
N ASP A 261 -33.71 -10.32 -6.72
CA ASP A 261 -33.97 -11.05 -7.95
C ASP A 261 -32.68 -11.56 -8.63
N ALA A 262 -32.72 -12.79 -9.15
CA ALA A 262 -31.54 -13.47 -9.71
C ALA A 262 -31.10 -12.91 -11.08
N ASN A 263 -32.00 -12.23 -11.79
CA ASN A 263 -31.75 -11.74 -13.14
C ASN A 263 -31.59 -10.21 -13.17
N ALA A 264 -32.52 -9.48 -12.55
CA ALA A 264 -32.60 -8.02 -12.55
C ALA A 264 -32.39 -7.37 -11.16
N GLY A 265 -32.00 -8.15 -10.15
CA GLY A 265 -31.87 -7.66 -8.77
C GLY A 265 -30.72 -6.68 -8.58
N LEU A 266 -30.95 -5.64 -7.78
CA LEU A 266 -29.94 -4.61 -7.47
C LEU A 266 -28.69 -5.20 -6.82
N LEU A 267 -28.85 -6.18 -5.93
CA LEU A 267 -27.72 -6.82 -5.25
C LEU A 267 -26.76 -7.49 -6.25
N LYS A 268 -27.30 -8.14 -7.28
CA LYS A 268 -26.50 -8.77 -8.34
C LYS A 268 -25.78 -7.73 -9.17
N LEU A 269 -26.50 -6.69 -9.62
CA LEU A 269 -25.93 -5.62 -10.44
C LEU A 269 -24.79 -4.90 -9.72
N VAL A 270 -24.92 -4.67 -8.40
CA VAL A 270 -23.85 -4.11 -7.57
C VAL A 270 -22.62 -5.02 -7.58
N LYS A 271 -22.80 -6.34 -7.39
CA LYS A 271 -21.69 -7.30 -7.37
C LYS A 271 -21.00 -7.44 -8.74
N GLU A 272 -21.75 -7.37 -9.83
CA GLU A 272 -21.20 -7.48 -11.19
C GLU A 272 -20.43 -6.24 -11.64
N GLN A 273 -20.79 -5.06 -11.16
CA GLN A 273 -20.12 -3.80 -11.54
C GLN A 273 -18.85 -3.50 -10.74
N THR A 274 -18.64 -4.23 -9.66
CA THR A 274 -17.43 -4.12 -8.84
C THR A 274 -16.29 -5.00 -9.34
N ASP A 275 -15.06 -4.54 -9.14
CA ASP A 275 -13.84 -5.21 -9.62
C ASP A 275 -13.75 -6.67 -9.12
N GLU A 276 -13.62 -7.62 -10.06
CA GLU A 276 -13.42 -9.04 -9.76
C GLU A 276 -12.19 -9.27 -8.88
N GLY A 277 -11.14 -8.44 -9.06
CA GLY A 277 -9.92 -8.50 -8.26
C GLY A 277 -10.17 -8.21 -6.77
N MET A 278 -11.05 -7.26 -6.46
CA MET A 278 -11.42 -6.92 -5.08
C MET A 278 -12.19 -8.08 -4.42
N TRP A 279 -13.21 -8.63 -5.11
CA TRP A 279 -13.98 -9.77 -4.60
C TRP A 279 -13.10 -11.00 -4.37
N LEU A 280 -12.12 -11.23 -5.23
CA LEU A 280 -11.15 -12.30 -5.06
C LEU A 280 -10.30 -12.10 -3.80
N ARG A 281 -9.77 -10.89 -3.57
CA ARG A 281 -8.96 -10.57 -2.37
C ARG A 281 -9.79 -10.64 -1.09
N ALA A 282 -11.01 -10.13 -1.13
CA ALA A 282 -11.99 -10.24 -0.07
C ALA A 282 -12.28 -11.70 0.30
N ARG A 283 -12.57 -12.57 -0.67
CA ARG A 283 -12.84 -14.00 -0.43
C ARG A 283 -11.60 -14.75 0.06
N ALA A 284 -10.41 -14.44 -0.47
CA ALA A 284 -9.16 -15.04 -0.01
C ALA A 284 -8.84 -14.66 1.44
N ALA A 285 -9.04 -13.40 1.81
CA ALA A 285 -8.89 -12.95 3.20
C ALA A 285 -9.85 -13.67 4.15
N MET A 286 -11.09 -13.88 3.72
CA MET A 286 -12.09 -14.61 4.50
C MET A 286 -11.73 -16.07 4.74
N LYS A 287 -11.23 -16.77 3.72
CA LYS A 287 -10.79 -18.16 3.84
C LYS A 287 -9.67 -18.31 4.88
N LEU A 288 -8.79 -17.31 4.99
CA LEU A 288 -7.68 -17.31 5.95
C LEU A 288 -8.10 -16.95 7.38
N ILE A 289 -9.15 -16.15 7.57
CA ILE A 289 -9.63 -15.71 8.91
C ILE A 289 -10.76 -16.60 9.45
N ASN A 290 -11.23 -17.58 8.66
CA ASN A 290 -12.23 -18.58 9.07
C ASN A 290 -13.54 -17.95 9.60
N LYS A 291 -14.00 -16.85 9.00
CA LYS A 291 -15.27 -16.17 9.33
C LYS A 291 -16.39 -16.54 8.34
N ASN A 292 -17.64 -16.35 8.77
CA ASN A 292 -18.84 -16.56 7.94
C ASN A 292 -18.78 -15.70 6.67
N SER A 293 -18.86 -16.35 5.50
CA SER A 293 -18.77 -15.68 4.19
C SER A 293 -19.91 -14.68 3.95
N LYS A 294 -21.10 -14.93 4.50
CA LYS A 294 -22.30 -14.11 4.28
C LYS A 294 -22.23 -12.75 4.97
N GLU A 295 -21.84 -12.71 6.24
CA GLU A 295 -21.74 -11.46 7.02
C GLU A 295 -20.70 -10.51 6.42
N PHE A 296 -19.60 -11.05 5.90
CA PHE A 296 -18.55 -10.25 5.28
C PHE A 296 -18.94 -9.74 3.89
N GLU A 297 -19.60 -10.57 3.08
CA GLU A 297 -20.15 -10.15 1.80
C GLU A 297 -21.18 -9.03 2.00
N GLU A 298 -22.03 -9.14 3.02
CA GLU A 298 -22.96 -8.09 3.42
C GLU A 298 -22.23 -6.81 3.84
N ALA A 299 -21.17 -6.90 4.64
CA ALA A 299 -20.38 -5.74 5.05
C ALA A 299 -19.74 -5.01 3.86
N ILE A 300 -19.26 -5.75 2.85
CA ILE A 300 -18.72 -5.19 1.61
C ILE A 300 -19.83 -4.51 0.81
N VAL A 301 -20.95 -5.20 0.57
CA VAL A 301 -22.09 -4.64 -0.16
C VAL A 301 -22.59 -3.39 0.53
N ARG A 302 -22.80 -3.43 1.85
CA ARG A 302 -23.22 -2.29 2.66
C ARG A 302 -22.29 -1.09 2.51
N ARG A 303 -20.98 -1.31 2.34
CA ARG A 303 -20.02 -0.23 2.06
C ARG A 303 -20.13 0.28 0.61
N LEU A 304 -20.31 -0.61 -0.37
CA LEU A 304 -20.45 -0.26 -1.78
C LEU A 304 -21.69 0.59 -2.08
N VAL A 305 -22.82 0.25 -1.48
CA VAL A 305 -24.06 1.04 -1.59
C VAL A 305 -24.14 2.20 -0.60
N SER A 306 -23.06 2.46 0.16
CA SER A 306 -23.02 3.61 1.05
C SER A 306 -22.90 4.92 0.27
N PRO A 307 -23.45 6.04 0.79
CA PRO A 307 -23.42 7.33 0.10
C PRO A 307 -22.02 7.82 -0.29
N ALA A 308 -21.00 7.42 0.48
CA ALA A 308 -19.62 7.81 0.23
C ALA A 308 -19.02 7.16 -1.04
N ASN A 309 -19.52 5.98 -1.44
CA ASN A 309 -19.02 5.21 -2.58
C ASN A 309 -19.93 5.35 -3.83
N LEU A 310 -21.06 6.05 -3.69
CA LEU A 310 -21.99 6.39 -4.78
C LEU A 310 -21.69 7.75 -5.43
N ASP A 311 -20.60 8.42 -5.03
CA ASP A 311 -20.21 9.71 -5.62
C ASP A 311 -19.60 9.48 -7.01
N VAL A 312 -20.37 9.82 -8.05
CA VAL A 312 -19.94 9.78 -9.45
C VAL A 312 -19.43 11.17 -9.81
N SER A 313 -18.37 11.24 -10.63
CA SER A 313 -17.64 12.46 -11.01
C SER A 313 -18.45 13.59 -11.69
N GLY A 314 -19.78 13.50 -11.70
CA GLY A 314 -20.74 14.50 -12.20
C GLY A 314 -21.62 15.17 -11.13
N GLY A 315 -21.35 14.94 -9.84
CA GLY A 315 -22.07 15.55 -8.72
C GLY A 315 -22.74 14.53 -7.82
N ARG A 316 -22.86 14.86 -6.53
CA ARG A 316 -23.42 14.00 -5.48
C ARG A 316 -24.85 13.61 -5.85
N VAL A 317 -25.03 12.37 -6.30
CA VAL A 317 -26.34 11.78 -6.66
C VAL A 317 -27.18 11.56 -5.39
N TYR A 318 -26.55 11.38 -4.24
CA TYR A 318 -27.21 11.07 -2.97
C TYR A 318 -27.40 12.29 -2.05
N ARG A 319 -28.66 12.65 -1.74
CA ARG A 319 -29.00 13.64 -0.70
C ARG A 319 -29.34 12.91 0.59
N GLY A 320 -28.39 12.85 1.53
CA GLY A 320 -28.57 12.10 2.78
C GLY A 320 -29.81 12.49 3.60
N TYR A 321 -30.32 11.54 4.38
CA TYR A 321 -31.52 11.65 5.22
C TYR A 321 -31.44 12.85 6.18
N GLY A 322 -32.36 13.82 6.01
CA GLY A 322 -32.54 14.98 6.89
C GLY A 322 -31.77 16.25 6.46
N GLY A 323 -32.09 16.85 5.31
CA GLY A 323 -31.39 18.05 4.84
C GLY A 323 -32.32 19.05 4.15
N ASN A 324 -32.51 20.20 4.77
CA ASN A 324 -32.98 21.42 4.13
C ASN A 324 -32.16 21.72 2.87
N ALA A 325 -32.81 22.27 1.86
CA ALA A 325 -32.28 22.55 0.52
C ALA A 325 -31.26 23.70 0.45
N ASP A 326 -30.82 24.26 1.58
CA ASP A 326 -29.91 25.41 1.61
C ASP A 326 -28.44 24.97 1.77
N MET A 327 -27.66 25.22 0.72
CA MET A 327 -26.20 25.05 0.71
C MET A 327 -25.53 26.19 1.46
N THR A 328 -25.59 26.16 2.79
CA THR A 328 -24.71 26.98 3.63
C THR A 328 -23.59 26.11 4.19
N VAL A 329 -22.35 26.59 4.12
CA VAL A 329 -21.14 25.91 4.61
C VAL A 329 -21.30 25.40 6.06
N MET A 330 -22.12 26.08 6.86
CA MET A 330 -22.45 25.66 8.24
C MET A 330 -23.26 24.36 8.33
N ASN A 331 -24.12 24.02 7.35
CA ASN A 331 -24.89 22.77 7.36
C ASN A 331 -24.05 21.56 6.93
N GLU A 332 -23.06 21.76 6.05
CA GLU A 332 -22.06 20.73 5.73
C GLU A 332 -21.15 20.47 6.93
N LEU A 333 -20.79 21.53 7.66
CA LEU A 333 -20.05 21.44 8.91
C LEU A 333 -20.88 20.84 10.06
N ALA A 334 -22.19 21.07 10.11
CA ALA A 334 -23.10 20.50 11.12
C ALA A 334 -23.43 19.02 10.84
N ARG A 335 -23.50 18.61 9.56
CA ARG A 335 -23.56 17.18 9.19
C ARG A 335 -22.24 16.46 9.47
N MET A 336 -21.09 17.13 9.29
CA MET A 336 -19.81 16.64 9.81
C MET A 336 -19.70 16.74 11.35
N GLY A 337 -20.45 17.67 11.96
CA GLY A 337 -20.46 17.96 13.39
C GLY A 337 -21.43 17.11 14.22
N GLY A 338 -22.32 16.36 13.57
CA GLY A 338 -23.09 15.28 14.20
C GLY A 338 -22.23 14.08 14.61
N VAL A 339 -20.96 14.07 14.21
CA VAL A 339 -19.88 13.23 14.76
C VAL A 339 -19.13 14.07 15.81
N ALA A 340 -19.78 14.34 16.93
CA ALA A 340 -19.18 15.10 18.02
C ALA A 340 -18.05 14.30 18.67
N GLY A 341 -16.80 14.80 18.60
CA GLY A 341 -15.72 14.28 19.43
C GLY A 341 -14.30 14.69 19.06
N THR A 342 -13.74 14.19 17.96
CA THR A 342 -12.26 14.09 17.81
C THR A 342 -11.71 14.21 16.37
N SER A 343 -12.51 14.60 15.38
CA SER A 343 -12.28 14.19 13.98
C SER A 343 -11.59 15.17 13.01
N LEU A 344 -11.16 16.36 13.42
CA LEU A 344 -10.53 17.30 12.47
C LEU A 344 -9.07 16.97 12.12
N ALA A 345 -8.34 16.23 12.98
CA ALA A 345 -6.99 15.76 12.68
C ALA A 345 -6.96 14.47 11.82
N SER A 346 -8.07 13.71 11.81
CA SER A 346 -8.17 12.40 11.13
C SER A 346 -8.40 12.47 9.62
N LEU A 347 -8.80 13.62 9.06
CA LEU A 347 -9.17 13.71 7.65
C LEU A 347 -7.93 13.75 6.71
N GLY A 348 -6.75 14.12 7.21
CA GLY A 348 -5.51 14.12 6.42
C GLY A 348 -4.55 12.97 6.75
N ALA A 349 -4.54 12.47 7.99
CA ALA A 349 -3.53 11.53 8.45
C ALA A 349 -3.77 10.08 8.00
N PHE A 350 -5.02 9.63 7.85
CA PHE A 350 -5.32 8.23 7.53
C PHE A 350 -5.10 7.85 6.06
N PRO A 351 -5.55 8.64 5.07
CA PRO A 351 -5.15 8.41 3.69
C PRO A 351 -3.62 8.42 3.53
N ALA A 352 -2.92 9.22 4.34
CA ALA A 352 -1.45 9.33 4.29
C ALA A 352 -0.74 8.05 4.75
N PHE A 353 -1.22 7.33 5.77
CA PHE A 353 -0.57 6.09 6.22
C PHE A 353 -0.81 4.92 5.26
N ASP A 354 -2.00 4.78 4.69
CA ASP A 354 -2.28 3.69 3.73
C ASP A 354 -1.55 3.93 2.40
N THR A 355 -1.53 5.18 1.91
CA THR A 355 -0.72 5.56 0.73
C THR A 355 0.77 5.38 1.00
N MET A 356 1.24 5.70 2.20
CA MET A 356 2.60 5.42 2.62
C MET A 356 2.91 3.91 2.53
N ARG A 357 2.10 3.04 3.12
CA ARG A 357 2.33 1.57 3.10
C ARG A 357 2.41 1.01 1.68
N GLN A 358 1.56 1.51 0.79
CA GLN A 358 1.57 1.13 -0.63
C GLN A 358 2.83 1.61 -1.36
N SER A 359 3.38 2.76 -0.97
CA SER A 359 4.60 3.31 -1.57
C SER A 359 5.91 2.71 -1.06
N LEU A 360 5.94 2.00 0.09
CA LEU A 360 7.20 1.47 0.66
C LEU A 360 8.03 0.62 -0.33
N PRO A 361 7.46 -0.36 -1.05
CA PRO A 361 8.22 -1.13 -2.04
C PRO A 361 8.69 -0.28 -3.23
N MET A 362 7.99 0.81 -3.54
CA MET A 362 8.38 1.76 -4.58
C MET A 362 9.61 2.56 -4.14
N VAL A 363 9.60 3.10 -2.93
CA VAL A 363 10.73 3.84 -2.36
C VAL A 363 11.96 2.93 -2.23
N GLN A 364 11.78 1.66 -1.85
CA GLN A 364 12.87 0.68 -1.82
C GLN A 364 13.55 0.52 -3.18
N GLY A 365 12.75 0.37 -4.25
CA GLY A 365 13.27 0.23 -5.61
C GLY A 365 14.08 1.45 -6.04
N LEU A 366 13.61 2.66 -5.70
CA LEU A 366 14.33 3.91 -5.96
C LEU A 366 15.64 4.02 -5.17
N MET A 367 15.63 3.63 -3.89
CA MET A 367 16.84 3.60 -3.06
C MET A 367 17.87 2.62 -3.61
N LEU A 368 17.46 1.40 -3.99
CA LEU A 368 18.35 0.41 -4.59
C LEU A 368 18.90 0.87 -5.94
N MET A 369 18.07 1.50 -6.78
CA MET A 369 18.51 2.10 -8.03
C MET A 369 19.60 3.14 -7.80
N ALA A 370 19.37 4.08 -6.86
CA ALA A 370 20.34 5.11 -6.53
C ALA A 370 21.67 4.50 -6.05
N VAL A 371 21.63 3.50 -5.16
CA VAL A 371 22.83 2.80 -4.69
C VAL A 371 23.56 2.14 -5.86
N TYR A 372 22.87 1.41 -6.72
CA TYR A 372 23.49 0.73 -7.86
C TYR A 372 24.14 1.70 -8.85
N ILE A 373 23.52 2.86 -9.13
CA ILE A 373 24.12 3.90 -9.99
C ILE A 373 25.40 4.46 -9.37
N MET A 374 25.44 4.62 -8.05
CA MET A 374 26.57 5.23 -7.33
C MET A 374 27.76 4.29 -7.11
N ILE A 375 27.59 2.97 -7.26
CA ILE A 375 28.65 1.96 -7.05
C ILE A 375 29.99 2.34 -7.70
N PRO A 376 30.10 2.58 -9.01
CA PRO A 376 31.38 2.82 -9.67
C PRO A 376 32.06 4.08 -9.14
N MET A 377 31.28 5.12 -8.82
CA MET A 377 31.78 6.38 -8.25
C MET A 377 32.30 6.19 -6.82
N VAL A 378 31.54 5.49 -5.97
CA VAL A 378 31.93 5.22 -4.57
C VAL A 378 33.19 4.36 -4.52
N LEU A 379 33.27 3.32 -5.33
CA LEU A 379 34.45 2.46 -5.39
C LEU A 379 35.69 3.23 -5.90
N MET A 380 35.52 4.06 -6.93
CA MET A 380 36.57 4.93 -7.44
C MET A 380 37.10 5.87 -6.35
N PHE A 381 36.23 6.67 -5.71
CA PHE A 381 36.66 7.63 -4.67
C PHE A 381 37.29 6.95 -3.44
N SER A 382 36.94 5.69 -3.18
CA SER A 382 37.57 4.90 -2.13
C SER A 382 38.89 4.22 -2.53
N ALA A 383 39.44 4.54 -3.71
CA ALA A 383 40.61 3.88 -4.28
C ALA A 383 40.52 2.34 -4.24
N TYR A 384 39.31 1.83 -4.53
CA TYR A 384 38.97 0.41 -4.62
C TYR A 384 39.35 -0.41 -3.38
N GLU A 385 39.14 0.15 -2.19
CA GLU A 385 39.35 -0.58 -0.94
C GLU A 385 38.30 -1.68 -0.72
N PHE A 386 38.75 -2.86 -0.29
CA PHE A 386 37.86 -3.96 0.10
C PHE A 386 36.83 -3.55 1.15
N LYS A 387 37.27 -2.74 2.12
CA LYS A 387 36.40 -2.24 3.18
C LYS A 387 35.18 -1.53 2.59
N THR A 388 35.37 -0.68 1.59
CA THR A 388 34.28 0.05 0.94
C THR A 388 33.36 -0.89 0.16
N ALA A 389 33.90 -1.83 -0.62
CA ALA A 389 33.10 -2.82 -1.33
C ALA A 389 32.22 -3.65 -0.39
N ILE A 390 32.77 -4.05 0.76
CA ILE A 390 32.06 -4.76 1.82
C ILE A 390 30.99 -3.86 2.45
N THR A 391 31.28 -2.58 2.75
CA THR A 391 30.26 -1.67 3.30
C THR A 391 29.09 -1.45 2.34
N VAL A 392 29.34 -1.28 1.05
CA VAL A 392 28.28 -1.14 0.03
C VAL A 392 27.47 -2.44 -0.08
N THR A 393 28.12 -3.60 0.04
CA THR A 393 27.44 -4.90 0.11
C THR A 393 26.47 -4.98 1.27
N PHE A 394 26.89 -4.56 2.47
CA PHE A 394 26.02 -4.50 3.64
C PHE A 394 24.86 -3.51 3.47
N VAL A 395 25.09 -2.35 2.85
CA VAL A 395 24.02 -1.39 2.55
C VAL A 395 22.98 -1.99 1.61
N ILE A 396 23.42 -2.65 0.52
CA ILE A 396 22.51 -3.32 -0.42
C ILE A 396 21.71 -4.41 0.29
N PHE A 397 22.37 -5.22 1.14
CA PHE A 397 21.70 -6.23 1.93
C PHE A 397 20.66 -5.62 2.88
N ALA A 398 21.03 -4.57 3.61
CA ALA A 398 20.17 -3.88 4.55
C ALA A 398 18.91 -3.34 3.89
N LEU A 399 19.06 -2.68 2.73
CA LEU A 399 17.96 -2.16 1.94
C LEU A 399 17.07 -3.28 1.39
N ASN A 400 17.63 -4.41 0.94
CA ASN A 400 16.84 -5.55 0.49
C ASN A 400 16.01 -6.15 1.64
N PHE A 401 16.62 -6.29 2.81
CA PHE A 401 16.01 -6.86 4.00
C PHE A 401 14.90 -5.99 4.61
N LEU A 402 14.75 -4.72 4.18
CA LEU A 402 13.60 -3.89 4.56
C LEU A 402 12.27 -4.55 4.22
N THR A 403 12.21 -5.34 3.14
CA THR A 403 10.98 -6.08 2.80
C THR A 403 10.55 -7.03 3.91
N PHE A 404 11.49 -7.69 4.61
CA PHE A 404 11.15 -8.53 5.75
C PHE A 404 10.47 -7.74 6.86
N TRP A 405 11.00 -6.56 7.21
CA TRP A 405 10.42 -5.72 8.26
C TRP A 405 9.03 -5.19 7.90
N TRP A 406 8.78 -4.89 6.62
CA TRP A 406 7.45 -4.50 6.17
C TRP A 406 6.47 -5.66 6.16
N GLU A 407 6.88 -6.86 5.76
CA GLU A 407 6.02 -8.05 5.85
C GLU A 407 5.72 -8.41 7.31
N LEU A 408 6.71 -8.30 8.20
CA LEU A 408 6.51 -8.48 9.64
C LEU A 408 5.53 -7.43 10.18
N ALA A 409 5.69 -6.17 9.79
CA ALA A 409 4.76 -5.10 10.16
C ALA A 409 3.35 -5.40 9.65
N ARG A 410 3.16 -5.83 8.39
CA ARG A 410 1.83 -6.22 7.87
C ARG A 410 1.23 -7.39 8.64
N TRP A 411 2.05 -8.35 9.03
CA TRP A 411 1.60 -9.49 9.82
C TRP A 411 1.15 -9.06 11.23
N ILE A 412 1.96 -8.29 11.95
CA ILE A 412 1.62 -7.77 13.29
C ILE A 412 0.35 -6.93 13.21
N ASP A 413 0.21 -6.14 12.14
CA ASP A 413 -0.93 -5.27 11.86
C ASP A 413 -2.24 -6.06 11.71
N SER A 414 -2.25 -7.07 10.83
CA SER A 414 -3.38 -7.96 10.66
C SER A 414 -3.67 -8.77 11.92
N TRP A 415 -2.64 -9.22 12.63
CA TRP A 415 -2.79 -9.97 13.88
C TRP A 415 -3.43 -9.11 14.98
N MET A 416 -2.98 -7.87 15.14
CA MET A 416 -3.53 -6.96 16.15
C MET A 416 -4.97 -6.56 15.81
N MET A 417 -5.29 -6.34 14.52
CA MET A 417 -6.67 -6.15 14.08
C MET A 417 -7.53 -7.36 14.43
N GLU A 418 -7.08 -8.58 14.13
CA GLU A 418 -7.85 -9.78 14.47
C GLU A 418 -7.99 -9.96 15.98
N ALA A 419 -6.93 -9.77 16.76
CA ALA A 419 -6.97 -9.88 18.22
C ALA A 419 -7.95 -8.88 18.85
N LEU A 420 -7.98 -7.65 18.34
CA LEU A 420 -8.86 -6.59 18.84
C LEU A 420 -10.32 -6.81 18.42
N TYR A 421 -10.57 -7.11 17.14
CA TYR A 421 -11.92 -7.24 16.56
C TYR A 421 -12.52 -8.66 16.70
N ASN A 422 -11.81 -9.61 17.30
CA ASN A 422 -12.33 -10.94 17.67
C ASN A 422 -12.67 -11.03 19.18
N SER A 423 -12.60 -9.91 19.91
CA SER A 423 -12.99 -9.81 21.32
C SER A 423 -14.40 -9.25 21.47
N ASP A 424 -15.15 -9.74 22.47
CA ASP A 424 -16.53 -9.32 22.76
C ASP A 424 -16.67 -7.82 23.12
N THR A 425 -15.55 -7.15 23.38
CA THR A 425 -15.45 -5.72 23.71
C THR A 425 -15.49 -4.79 22.52
N HIS A 426 -15.25 -5.28 21.29
CA HIS A 426 -15.40 -4.48 20.08
C HIS A 426 -16.62 -4.99 19.28
N SER A 427 -17.63 -4.13 19.13
CA SER A 427 -18.87 -4.48 18.42
C SER A 427 -18.57 -5.01 17.02
N GLN A 428 -19.19 -6.12 16.63
CA GLN A 428 -19.10 -6.69 15.28
C GLN A 428 -19.56 -5.71 14.17
N TRP A 429 -20.19 -4.59 14.54
CA TRP A 429 -20.48 -3.44 13.70
C TRP A 429 -19.24 -2.91 12.96
N ASN A 430 -18.08 -2.92 13.61
CA ASN A 430 -16.83 -2.47 13.01
C ASN A 430 -15.96 -3.65 12.58
N MET A 431 -16.56 -4.67 11.96
CA MET A 431 -15.85 -5.81 11.36
C MET A 431 -14.81 -5.25 10.36
N ASN A 432 -13.58 -5.06 10.85
CA ASN A 432 -12.42 -4.55 10.13
C ASN A 432 -12.41 -3.05 9.76
N GLY A 433 -13.09 -2.16 10.49
CA GLY A 433 -12.95 -0.72 10.24
C GLY A 433 -13.73 -0.19 9.03
N LEU A 434 -14.45 -1.03 8.29
CA LEU A 434 -15.01 -0.68 6.97
C LEU A 434 -15.99 0.51 7.01
N GLN A 435 -16.65 0.75 8.15
CA GLN A 435 -17.78 1.68 8.25
C GLN A 435 -17.50 2.94 9.07
N ASN A 436 -16.53 2.94 10.01
CA ASN A 436 -16.22 4.12 10.83
C ASN A 436 -14.70 4.35 10.92
N THR A 437 -14.26 5.58 10.66
CA THR A 437 -12.83 5.98 10.61
C THR A 437 -12.32 6.61 11.91
N SER A 438 -13.22 6.92 12.85
CA SER A 438 -12.91 7.74 14.04
C SER A 438 -12.52 6.95 15.29
N ASP A 439 -13.02 5.73 15.50
CA ASP A 439 -12.68 4.91 16.70
C ASP A 439 -11.32 4.22 16.60
N ASP A 440 -10.61 4.37 15.48
CA ASP A 440 -9.40 3.62 15.12
C ASP A 440 -8.14 4.53 15.10
N VAL A 441 -8.22 5.75 15.68
CA VAL A 441 -7.15 6.77 15.60
C VAL A 441 -5.86 6.31 16.29
N ILE A 442 -5.99 5.73 17.49
CA ILE A 442 -4.84 5.27 18.28
C ILE A 442 -4.20 4.06 17.61
N MET A 443 -5.01 3.12 17.13
CA MET A 443 -4.55 1.94 16.42
C MET A 443 -3.82 2.33 15.13
N ASN A 444 -4.40 3.19 14.30
CA ASN A 444 -3.80 3.63 13.04
C ASN A 444 -2.50 4.42 13.25
N LEU A 445 -2.37 5.20 14.33
CA LEU A 445 -1.13 5.89 14.67
C LEU A 445 -0.02 4.92 15.09
N VAL A 446 -0.31 4.00 16.02
CA VAL A 446 0.65 2.99 16.49
C VAL A 446 1.10 2.10 15.33
N MET A 447 0.15 1.71 14.46
CA MET A 447 0.42 0.89 13.29
C MET A 447 1.24 1.61 12.23
N GLY A 448 0.89 2.86 11.91
CA GLY A 448 1.65 3.69 10.97
C GLY A 448 3.10 3.92 11.43
N THR A 449 3.31 4.08 12.74
CA THR A 449 4.66 4.21 13.30
C THR A 449 5.47 2.92 13.18
N MET A 450 4.85 1.74 13.25
CA MET A 450 5.57 0.45 13.14
C MET A 450 6.24 0.28 11.76
N PHE A 451 5.60 0.74 10.68
CA PHE A 451 6.14 0.72 9.32
C PHE A 451 7.35 1.66 9.12
N LEU A 452 7.59 2.58 10.05
CA LEU A 452 8.74 3.47 10.07
C LEU A 452 9.79 3.02 11.08
N VAL A 453 9.35 2.75 12.31
CA VAL A 453 10.21 2.49 13.46
C VAL A 453 10.96 1.17 13.32
N LEU A 454 10.30 0.10 12.85
CA LEU A 454 10.98 -1.20 12.68
C LEU A 454 12.09 -1.15 11.61
N PRO A 455 11.82 -0.65 10.38
CA PRO A 455 12.86 -0.33 9.40
C PRO A 455 13.96 0.60 9.92
N ALA A 456 13.59 1.67 10.64
CA ALA A 456 14.56 2.62 11.16
C ALA A 456 15.49 1.97 12.18
N LEU A 457 14.95 1.17 13.10
CA LEU A 457 15.71 0.42 14.09
C LEU A 457 16.68 -0.58 13.43
N TRP A 458 16.27 -1.21 12.35
CA TRP A 458 17.13 -2.08 11.57
C TRP A 458 18.30 -1.32 10.91
N LEU A 459 18.00 -0.20 10.27
CA LEU A 459 19.02 0.63 9.62
C LEU A 459 19.99 1.24 10.65
N THR A 460 19.51 1.63 11.84
CA THR A 460 20.39 2.13 12.91
C THR A 460 21.23 1.01 13.54
N ALA A 461 20.66 -0.18 13.73
CA ALA A 461 21.40 -1.35 14.24
C ALA A 461 22.56 -1.75 13.30
N PHE A 462 22.36 -1.65 11.99
CA PHE A 462 23.45 -1.83 11.02
C PHE A 462 24.55 -0.77 11.12
N GLY A 463 24.18 0.44 11.55
CA GLY A 463 25.12 1.50 11.88
C GLY A 463 26.02 1.17 13.08
N TRP A 464 25.51 0.43 14.07
CA TRP A 464 26.25 0.05 15.27
C TRP A 464 27.17 -1.16 15.04
N ALA A 465 26.86 -2.02 14.07
CA ALA A 465 27.65 -3.21 13.72
C ALA A 465 28.98 -2.91 12.99
N GLY A 466 29.43 -1.65 12.92
CA GLY A 466 30.80 -1.31 12.50
C GLY A 466 30.96 -0.67 11.12
N ALA A 467 29.88 -0.40 10.39
CA ALA A 467 29.91 0.54 9.29
C ALA A 467 29.74 1.96 9.87
N LYS A 468 30.69 2.88 9.65
CA LYS A 468 30.54 4.33 9.93
C LYS A 468 29.38 5.01 9.15
N VAL A 469 28.40 4.24 8.68
CA VAL A 469 27.20 4.64 7.92
C VAL A 469 26.05 5.01 8.86
N GLY A 470 26.09 4.56 10.13
CA GLY A 470 24.99 4.72 11.09
C GLY A 470 24.63 6.15 11.51
N SER A 471 25.63 7.00 11.75
CA SER A 471 25.39 8.38 12.21
C SER A 471 24.88 9.29 11.09
N GLU A 472 25.29 9.03 9.85
CA GLU A 472 24.94 9.87 8.69
C GLU A 472 23.62 9.45 8.06
N LEU A 473 23.35 8.14 7.93
CA LEU A 473 22.07 7.65 7.41
C LEU A 473 20.92 7.85 8.41
N GLY A 474 21.19 7.75 9.71
CA GLY A 474 20.21 8.07 10.77
C GLY A 474 19.80 9.55 10.75
N ASN A 475 20.77 10.45 10.54
CA ASN A 475 20.52 11.89 10.38
C ASN A 475 19.86 12.24 9.04
N MET A 476 20.18 11.49 7.97
CA MET A 476 19.53 11.71 6.66
C MET A 476 18.09 11.19 6.66
N THR A 477 17.80 10.10 7.37
CA THR A 477 16.44 9.56 7.51
C THR A 477 15.60 10.46 8.40
N SER A 478 16.13 10.94 9.54
CA SER A 478 15.43 11.88 10.41
C SER A 478 15.18 13.24 9.72
N ASN A 479 16.13 13.73 8.94
CA ASN A 479 15.98 14.95 8.13
C ASN A 479 15.06 14.76 6.91
N ALA A 480 15.05 13.59 6.26
CA ALA A 480 14.13 13.27 5.16
C ALA A 480 12.69 13.01 5.66
N THR A 481 12.50 12.59 6.91
CA THR A 481 11.19 12.54 7.56
C THR A 481 10.75 13.89 8.12
N SER A 482 11.63 14.90 8.22
CA SER A 482 11.30 16.24 8.74
C SER A 482 10.26 16.99 7.90
N PRO A 483 10.23 16.90 6.55
CA PRO A 483 9.10 17.36 5.73
C PRO A 483 7.77 16.65 6.04
N ALA A 484 7.79 15.34 6.28
CA ALA A 484 6.58 14.59 6.66
C ALA A 484 6.12 14.92 8.09
N HIS A 485 7.06 15.14 9.00
CA HIS A 485 6.81 15.53 10.38
C HIS A 485 6.31 16.99 10.49
N SER A 486 6.79 17.88 9.62
CA SER A 486 6.32 19.26 9.51
C SER A 486 5.00 19.38 8.76
N ALA A 487 4.67 18.47 7.84
CA ALA A 487 3.32 18.35 7.27
C ALA A 487 2.31 17.89 8.34
N GLY A 488 2.69 16.91 9.17
CA GLY A 488 1.89 16.50 10.33
C GLY A 488 1.75 17.60 11.41
N GLY A 489 2.83 18.33 11.68
CA GLY A 489 2.84 19.46 12.61
C GLY A 489 2.02 20.67 12.12
N LYS A 490 2.04 20.95 10.81
CA LYS A 490 1.17 21.97 10.19
C LYS A 490 -0.31 21.58 10.24
N GLY A 491 -0.63 20.29 10.09
CA GLY A 491 -1.99 19.77 10.30
C GLY A 491 -2.47 19.95 11.75
N GLY A 492 -1.59 19.71 12.73
CA GLY A 492 -1.86 19.97 14.15
C GLY A 492 -2.05 21.46 14.48
N GLN A 493 -1.23 22.34 13.92
CA GLN A 493 -1.34 23.79 14.12
C GLN A 493 -2.59 24.39 13.46
N LEU A 494 -3.02 23.87 12.31
CA LEU A 494 -4.29 24.26 11.68
C LEU A 494 -5.50 23.80 12.53
N ALA A 495 -5.40 22.65 13.19
CA ALA A 495 -6.42 22.19 14.14
C ALA A 495 -6.46 23.06 15.40
N GLU A 496 -5.31 23.44 15.97
CA GLU A 496 -5.22 24.38 17.09
C GLU A 496 -5.80 25.76 16.74
N GLN A 497 -5.52 26.29 15.55
CA GLN A 497 -6.09 27.56 15.09
C GLN A 497 -7.60 27.50 14.84
N ALA A 498 -8.13 26.36 14.42
CA ALA A 498 -9.57 26.14 14.29
C ALA A 498 -10.27 26.05 15.66
N ILE A 499 -9.59 25.48 16.67
CA ILE A 499 -10.10 25.40 18.04
C ILE A 499 -10.05 26.78 18.73
N SER A 500 -8.97 27.56 18.56
CA SER A 500 -8.85 28.88 19.19
C SER A 500 -9.85 29.91 18.63
N LYS A 501 -10.24 29.78 17.36
CA LYS A 501 -11.31 30.59 16.73
C LYS A 501 -12.72 30.29 17.27
N LYS A 502 -12.91 29.22 18.02
CA LYS A 502 -14.21 28.84 18.62
C LYS A 502 -14.38 29.32 20.07
N VAL A 503 -13.32 29.87 20.67
CA VAL A 503 -13.27 30.31 22.08
C VAL A 503 -13.29 31.84 22.23
N ASN A 504 -13.33 32.59 21.12
CA ASN A 504 -13.56 34.04 21.11
C ASN A 504 -14.91 34.41 20.51
#